data_AF-A0A857NE22-F1
#
_entry.id   AF-A0A857NE22-F1
#
_cell.length_a   1.000
_cell.length_b   1.000
_cell.length_c   1.000
_cell.angle_alpha   90.00
_cell.angle_beta   90.00
_cell.angle_gamma   90.00
#
_symmetry.space_group_name_H-M   'P 1'
#
loop_
_entity.id
_entity.type
_entity.pdbx_description
1 polymer ?
#
loop_
_entity_poly.entity_id
_entity_poly.type
_entity_poly.pdbx_seq_one_letter_code
_entity_poly.pdbx_strand_id
1 'polypeptide(L)'
;MKTAHDPRHLRRIKAVKALFSYTFHPEQETSSKLAQKVASQQDNIDQIITQCAPEWPLSQINRIDLSVLRLAIYEMLNKKDTPPKVIIDEAIEIGKRYGSQSSGSFINGVLASALKATNRDQDIDQSSNSEKLSDESTQDHDEPQS
;
A
#
# COMPACT_ATOMS: atom_id res chain seq x y z
N MET A 1 4.21 6.70 15.24
CA MET A 1 5.30 6.25 14.33
C MET A 1 5.45 4.74 14.47
N LYS A 2 4.94 3.92 13.54
CA LYS A 2 4.97 2.45 13.70
C LYS A 2 6.28 1.89 13.14
N THR A 3 6.95 1.12 13.99
CA THR A 3 8.34 0.70 13.91
C THR A 3 8.57 -0.36 12.83
N ALA A 4 9.82 -0.49 12.36
CA ALA A 4 10.26 -1.48 11.35
C ALA A 4 9.90 -2.96 11.65
N HIS A 5 9.35 -3.24 12.84
CA HIS A 5 8.95 -4.55 13.34
C HIS A 5 7.42 -4.75 13.34
N ASP A 6 6.59 -3.83 12.82
CA ASP A 6 5.14 -4.05 12.69
C ASP A 6 4.90 -5.33 11.84
N PRO A 7 4.19 -6.35 12.37
CA PRO A 7 3.93 -7.59 11.62
C PRO A 7 3.23 -7.38 10.28
N ARG A 8 2.42 -6.33 10.13
CA ARG A 8 1.74 -5.98 8.88
C ARG A 8 2.75 -5.46 7.86
N HIS A 9 3.67 -4.61 8.28
CA HIS A 9 4.76 -4.12 7.44
C HIS A 9 5.64 -5.28 6.95
N LEU A 10 6.07 -6.17 7.86
CA LEU A 10 6.86 -7.35 7.51
C LEU A 10 6.11 -8.30 6.55
N ARG A 11 4.79 -8.45 6.75
CA ARG A 11 3.93 -9.23 5.85
C ARG A 11 3.88 -8.62 4.44
N ARG A 12 3.82 -7.30 4.31
CA ARG A 12 3.90 -6.60 3.02
C ARG A 12 5.24 -6.81 2.36
N ILE A 13 6.35 -6.62 3.08
CA ILE A 13 7.69 -6.88 2.56
C ILE A 13 7.82 -8.31 2.04
N LYS A 14 7.34 -9.30 2.79
CA LYS A 14 7.35 -10.71 2.36
C LYS A 14 6.54 -10.92 1.08
N ALA A 15 5.38 -10.27 0.95
CA ALA A 15 4.56 -10.33 -0.25
C ALA A 15 5.23 -9.65 -1.46
N VAL A 16 5.80 -8.46 -1.30
CA VAL A 16 6.52 -7.75 -2.38
C VAL A 16 7.71 -8.57 -2.88
N LYS A 17 8.52 -9.13 -1.98
CA LYS A 17 9.65 -10.00 -2.36
C LYS A 17 9.19 -11.24 -3.13
N ALA A 18 8.09 -11.85 -2.70
CA ALA A 18 7.49 -12.99 -3.39
C ALA A 18 6.97 -12.62 -4.79
N LEU A 19 6.26 -11.50 -4.93
CA LEU A 19 5.78 -10.98 -6.22
C LEU A 19 6.94 -10.65 -7.16
N PHE A 20 7.99 -10.03 -6.65
CA PHE A 20 9.19 -9.72 -7.42
C PHE A 20 9.87 -11.00 -7.93
N SER A 21 10.04 -12.00 -7.05
CA SER A 21 10.61 -13.31 -7.42
C SER A 21 9.79 -14.01 -8.51
N TYR A 22 8.46 -13.91 -8.45
CA TYR A 22 7.55 -14.50 -9.45
C TYR A 22 7.78 -13.92 -10.86
N THR A 23 8.29 -12.69 -10.96
CA THR A 23 8.61 -12.09 -12.28
C THR A 23 9.77 -12.78 -13.00
N PHE A 24 10.55 -13.61 -12.30
CA PHE A 24 11.67 -14.37 -12.86
C PHE A 24 11.41 -15.88 -12.83
N HIS A 25 10.60 -16.35 -11.88
CA HIS A 25 10.34 -17.77 -11.65
C HIS A 25 8.83 -18.04 -11.44
N PRO A 26 8.00 -17.90 -12.48
CA PRO A 26 6.53 -18.07 -12.35
C PRO A 26 6.13 -19.52 -12.04
N GLU A 27 6.94 -20.51 -12.42
CA GLU A 27 6.71 -21.93 -12.13
C GLU A 27 6.93 -22.28 -10.65
N GLN A 28 7.59 -21.39 -9.89
CA GLN A 28 7.92 -21.66 -8.50
C GLN A 28 6.78 -21.23 -7.58
N GLU A 29 6.24 -22.20 -6.82
CA GLU A 29 5.19 -21.93 -5.85
C GLU A 29 5.70 -21.00 -4.74
N THR A 30 4.99 -19.89 -4.50
CA THR A 30 5.35 -18.93 -3.45
C THR A 30 4.74 -19.32 -2.12
N SER A 31 5.54 -19.30 -1.04
CA SER A 31 5.03 -19.52 0.33
C SER A 31 4.19 -18.36 0.89
N SER A 32 4.14 -17.23 0.17
CA SER A 32 3.36 -16.06 0.58
C SER A 32 1.91 -16.16 0.13
N LYS A 33 1.02 -16.56 1.03
CA LYS A 33 -0.44 -16.55 0.79
C LYS A 33 -0.96 -15.18 0.32
N LEU A 34 -0.33 -14.09 0.75
CA LEU A 34 -0.73 -12.75 0.30
C LEU A 34 -0.32 -12.52 -1.16
N ALA A 35 0.90 -12.91 -1.56
CA ALA A 35 1.33 -12.81 -2.95
C ALA A 35 0.49 -13.69 -3.88
N GLN A 36 0.10 -14.89 -3.46
CA GLN A 36 -0.80 -15.76 -4.21
C GLN A 36 -2.14 -15.07 -4.50
N LYS A 37 -2.73 -14.40 -3.50
CA LYS A 37 -3.98 -13.65 -3.68
C LYS A 37 -3.81 -12.47 -4.64
N VAL A 38 -2.70 -11.74 -4.56
CA VAL A 38 -2.39 -10.67 -5.50
C VAL A 38 -2.26 -11.22 -6.93
N ALA A 39 -1.49 -12.31 -7.11
CA ALA A 39 -1.30 -12.96 -8.40
C ALA A 39 -2.62 -13.45 -9.02
N SER A 40 -3.54 -13.97 -8.20
CA SER A 40 -4.87 -14.43 -8.67
C SER A 40 -5.76 -13.32 -9.23
N GLN A 41 -5.42 -12.05 -8.97
CA GLN A 41 -6.16 -10.87 -9.44
C GLN A 41 -5.27 -9.96 -10.32
N GLN A 42 -4.12 -10.47 -10.78
CA GLN A 42 -3.09 -9.64 -11.40
C GLN A 42 -3.60 -8.87 -12.61
N ASP A 43 -4.40 -9.47 -13.48
CA ASP A 43 -4.89 -8.80 -14.70
C ASP A 43 -5.72 -7.56 -14.39
N ASN A 44 -6.64 -7.65 -13.42
CA ASN A 44 -7.44 -6.51 -12.98
C ASN A 44 -6.56 -5.43 -12.32
N ILE A 45 -5.63 -5.84 -11.48
CA ILE A 45 -4.69 -4.93 -10.81
C ILE A 45 -3.82 -4.19 -11.85
N ASP A 46 -3.29 -4.91 -12.83
CA ASP A 46 -2.44 -4.38 -13.89
C ASP A 46 -3.22 -3.41 -14.80
N GLN A 47 -4.51 -3.67 -15.04
CA GLN A 47 -5.40 -2.72 -15.72
C GLN A 47 -5.53 -1.40 -14.95
N ILE A 48 -5.74 -1.46 -13.62
CA ILE A 48 -5.82 -0.26 -12.78
C ILE A 48 -4.49 0.50 -12.79
N ILE A 49 -3.35 -0.19 -12.69
CA ILE A 49 -2.02 0.43 -12.78
C ILE A 49 -1.87 1.15 -14.12
N THR A 50 -2.23 0.50 -15.23
CA THR A 50 -2.13 1.07 -16.58
C THR A 50 -2.99 2.32 -16.73
N GLN A 51 -4.19 2.34 -16.13
CA GLN A 51 -5.05 3.53 -16.12
C GLN A 51 -4.49 4.67 -15.27
N CYS A 52 -3.82 4.34 -14.15
CA CYS A 52 -3.28 5.32 -13.22
C CYS A 52 -1.89 5.86 -13.63
N ALA A 53 -1.18 5.15 -14.51
CA ALA A 53 0.14 5.48 -15.01
C ALA A 53 0.21 5.36 -16.55
N PRO A 54 -0.60 6.13 -17.31
CA PRO A 54 -0.75 5.94 -18.76
C PRO A 54 0.55 6.18 -19.54
N GLU A 55 1.42 7.06 -19.05
CA GLU A 55 2.73 7.35 -19.66
C GLU A 55 3.79 6.26 -19.40
N TRP A 56 3.49 5.29 -18.55
CA TRP A 56 4.43 4.26 -18.11
C TRP A 56 3.86 2.86 -18.37
N PRO A 57 4.13 2.27 -19.55
CA PRO A 57 3.77 0.88 -19.81
C PRO A 57 4.30 -0.04 -18.71
N LEU A 58 3.54 -1.06 -18.33
CA LEU A 58 3.90 -1.97 -17.23
C LEU A 58 5.30 -2.58 -17.38
N SER A 59 5.74 -2.83 -18.61
CA SER A 59 7.07 -3.35 -18.93
C SER A 59 8.23 -2.37 -18.69
N GLN A 60 7.93 -1.08 -18.61
CA GLN A 60 8.90 0.00 -18.34
C GLN A 60 8.94 0.39 -16.87
N ILE A 61 7.94 0.00 -16.09
CA ILE A 61 7.95 0.20 -14.64
C ILE A 61 9.00 -0.72 -14.02
N ASN A 62 9.80 -0.19 -13.10
CA ASN A 62 10.74 -0.99 -12.32
C ASN A 62 9.99 -2.17 -11.66
N ARG A 63 10.49 -3.39 -11.82
CA ARG A 63 9.85 -4.62 -11.31
C ARG A 63 9.57 -4.58 -9.80
N ILE A 64 10.40 -3.91 -9.00
CA ILE A 64 10.15 -3.70 -7.57
C ILE A 64 8.94 -2.78 -7.38
N ASP A 65 8.92 -1.63 -8.06
CA ASP A 65 7.83 -0.66 -7.96
C ASP A 65 6.52 -1.26 -8.43
N LEU A 66 6.54 -2.03 -9.52
CA LEU A 66 5.39 -2.77 -10.02
C LEU A 66 4.88 -3.78 -8.97
N SER A 67 5.78 -4.48 -8.29
CA SER A 67 5.40 -5.44 -7.23
C SER A 67 4.78 -4.73 -6.02
N VAL A 68 5.26 -3.53 -5.68
CA VAL A 68 4.70 -2.68 -4.62
C VAL A 68 3.32 -2.17 -5.00
N LEU A 69 3.16 -1.63 -6.22
CA LEU A 69 1.90 -1.13 -6.74
C LEU A 69 0.83 -2.23 -6.78
N ARG A 70 1.20 -3.43 -7.26
CA ARG A 70 0.28 -4.57 -7.31
C ARG A 70 -0.25 -4.95 -5.93
N LEU A 71 0.63 -4.98 -4.93
CA LEU A 71 0.23 -5.25 -3.55
C LEU A 71 -0.70 -4.15 -3.00
N ALA A 72 -0.33 -2.88 -3.19
CA ALA A 72 -1.09 -1.75 -2.65
C ALA A 72 -2.50 -1.67 -3.26
N ILE A 73 -2.62 -1.83 -4.58
CA ILE A 73 -3.93 -1.82 -5.26
C ILE A 73 -4.77 -3.03 -4.83
N TYR A 74 -4.17 -4.21 -4.68
CA TYR A 74 -4.87 -5.36 -4.11
C TYR A 74 -5.44 -5.05 -2.73
N GLU A 75 -4.67 -4.38 -1.86
CA GLU A 75 -5.17 -3.98 -0.54
C GLU A 75 -6.28 -2.92 -0.65
N MET A 76 -6.17 -1.95 -1.55
CA MET A 76 -7.25 -0.97 -1.77
C MET A 76 -8.57 -1.65 -2.18
N LEU A 77 -8.52 -2.66 -3.04
CA LEU A 77 -9.70 -3.39 -3.52
C LEU A 77 -10.30 -4.32 -2.45
N ASN A 78 -9.46 -4.96 -1.64
CA ASN A 78 -9.88 -6.10 -0.81
C ASN A 78 -9.81 -5.86 0.71
N LYS A 79 -9.16 -4.79 1.19
CA LYS A 79 -8.90 -4.50 2.61
C LYS A 79 -9.60 -3.23 3.08
N LYS A 80 -10.93 -3.29 3.14
CA LYS A 80 -11.78 -2.18 3.63
C LYS A 80 -11.50 -1.78 5.08
N ASP A 81 -10.94 -2.69 5.88
CA ASP A 81 -10.51 -2.48 7.27
C ASP A 81 -9.19 -1.70 7.39
N THR A 82 -8.46 -1.53 6.30
CA THR A 82 -7.20 -0.77 6.30
C THR A 82 -7.44 0.61 5.66
N PRO A 83 -7.16 1.72 6.36
CA PRO A 83 -7.30 3.05 5.78
C PRO A 83 -6.39 3.23 4.55
N PRO A 84 -6.85 3.89 3.47
CA PRO A 84 -6.05 4.04 2.24
C PRO A 84 -4.72 4.76 2.48
N LYS A 85 -4.71 5.76 3.37
CA LYS A 85 -3.49 6.47 3.78
C LYS A 85 -2.42 5.53 4.31
N VAL A 86 -2.79 4.56 5.14
CA VAL A 86 -1.86 3.55 5.68
C VAL A 86 -1.31 2.67 4.56
N ILE A 87 -2.14 2.28 3.59
CA ILE A 87 -1.71 1.48 2.44
C ILE A 87 -0.68 2.26 1.61
N ILE A 88 -0.95 3.54 1.34
CA ILE A 88 -0.09 4.43 0.57
C ILE A 88 1.25 4.65 1.29
N ASP A 89 1.22 5.01 2.57
CA ASP A 89 2.43 5.26 3.36
C ASP A 89 3.34 4.03 3.40
N GLU A 90 2.77 2.84 3.59
CA GLU A 90 3.49 1.57 3.58
C GLU A 90 4.09 1.26 2.21
N ALA A 91 3.34 1.49 1.13
CA ALA A 91 3.84 1.29 -0.22
C ALA A 91 5.01 2.23 -0.55
N ILE A 92 4.91 3.50 -0.15
CA ILE A 92 5.98 4.49 -0.34
C ILE A 92 7.23 4.10 0.44
N GLU A 93 7.08 3.68 1.70
CA GLU A 93 8.21 3.26 2.54
C GLU A 93 8.93 2.03 1.94
N ILE A 94 8.18 1.02 1.49
CA ILE A 94 8.77 -0.16 0.84
C ILE A 94 9.46 0.24 -0.47
N GLY A 95 8.83 1.13 -1.26
CA GLY A 95 9.40 1.66 -2.50
C GLY A 95 10.72 2.42 -2.28
N LYS A 96 10.78 3.29 -1.25
CA LYS A 96 12.01 3.99 -0.87
C LYS A 96 13.12 3.04 -0.44
N ARG A 97 12.76 1.93 0.21
CA ARG A 97 13.73 0.96 0.74
C ARG A 97 14.35 0.05 -0.32
N TYR A 98 13.56 -0.38 -1.32
CA TYR A 98 13.98 -1.42 -2.27
C TYR A 98 14.04 -0.94 -3.73
N GLY A 99 13.38 0.18 -4.03
CA GLY A 99 13.35 0.76 -5.37
C GLY A 99 14.52 1.68 -5.65
N SER A 100 14.31 2.57 -6.61
CA SER A 100 15.21 3.63 -7.02
C SER A 100 14.99 4.92 -6.21
N GLN A 101 15.82 5.93 -6.44
CA GLN A 101 15.68 7.25 -5.80
C GLN A 101 14.33 7.92 -6.10
N SER A 102 13.73 7.66 -7.26
CA SER A 102 12.43 8.20 -7.67
C SER A 102 11.23 7.32 -7.30
N SER A 103 11.45 6.13 -6.74
CA SER A 103 10.38 5.15 -6.51
C SER A 103 9.33 5.64 -5.53
N GLY A 104 9.73 6.32 -4.45
CA GLY A 104 8.79 6.85 -3.46
C GLY A 104 7.80 7.87 -4.05
N SER A 105 8.27 8.81 -4.88
CA SER A 105 7.41 9.81 -5.50
C SER A 105 6.57 9.22 -6.63
N PHE A 106 7.15 8.31 -7.42
CA PHE A 106 6.42 7.59 -8.47
C PHE A 106 5.25 6.78 -7.90
N ILE A 107 5.51 5.94 -6.88
CA ILE A 107 4.46 5.12 -6.23
C ILE A 107 3.37 6.00 -5.65
N ASN A 108 3.73 7.09 -4.96
CA ASN A 108 2.76 8.04 -4.42
C ASN A 108 1.84 8.62 -5.51
N GLY A 109 2.41 9.03 -6.65
CA GLY A 109 1.65 9.58 -7.77
C GLY A 109 0.65 8.58 -8.36
N VAL A 110 1.07 7.34 -8.58
CA VAL A 110 0.20 6.28 -9.11
C VAL A 110 -0.92 5.94 -8.12
N LEU A 111 -0.59 5.81 -6.83
CA LEU A 111 -1.59 5.44 -5.81
C LEU A 111 -2.58 6.58 -5.50
N ALA A 112 -2.17 7.83 -5.64
CA ALA A 112 -3.09 8.97 -5.54
C ALA A 112 -4.18 8.91 -6.63
N SER A 113 -3.81 8.53 -7.86
CA SER A 113 -4.77 8.28 -8.95
C SER A 113 -5.65 7.05 -8.68
N ALA A 114 -5.06 5.99 -8.12
CA ALA A 114 -5.75 4.73 -7.85
C ALA A 114 -6.87 4.85 -6.79
N LEU A 115 -6.83 5.83 -5.90
CA LEU A 115 -7.90 6.08 -4.92
C LEU A 115 -9.25 6.29 -5.59
N LYS A 116 -9.30 7.07 -6.67
CA LYS A 116 -10.53 7.31 -7.44
C LYS A 116 -10.95 6.06 -8.20
N ALA A 117 -9.99 5.39 -8.85
CA ALA A 117 -10.26 4.15 -9.59
C ALA A 117 -10.79 3.01 -8.71
N THR A 118 -10.46 3.02 -7.41
CA THR A 118 -10.89 2.01 -6.43
C THR A 118 -12.03 2.48 -5.53
N ASN A 119 -12.61 3.68 -5.76
CA ASN A 119 -13.64 4.30 -4.94
C ASN A 119 -13.29 4.39 -3.44
N ARG A 120 -12.01 4.68 -3.14
CA ARG A 120 -11.45 4.78 -1.79
C ARG A 120 -11.02 6.19 -1.41
N ASP A 121 -11.31 7.17 -2.26
CA ASP A 121 -11.07 8.58 -2.01
C ASP A 121 -11.88 9.12 -0.83
N GLN A 122 -13.14 8.71 -0.69
CA GLN A 122 -14.03 9.13 0.41
C GLN A 122 -13.56 8.68 1.80
N ASP A 123 -12.73 7.62 1.86
CA ASP A 123 -12.25 7.06 3.11
C ASP A 123 -11.03 7.80 3.68
N ILE A 124 -10.36 8.63 2.86
CA ILE A 124 -9.25 9.47 3.32
C ILE A 124 -9.74 10.61 4.20
N ASP A 125 -10.83 11.27 3.80
CA ASP A 125 -11.38 12.40 4.55
C ASP A 125 -11.90 11.99 5.94
N GLN A 126 -12.47 10.78 6.06
CA GLN A 126 -12.96 10.26 7.34
C GLN A 126 -11.81 9.90 8.31
N SER A 127 -10.69 9.36 7.80
CA SER A 127 -9.54 9.01 8.65
C SER A 127 -8.88 10.23 9.31
N SER A 128 -8.89 11.39 8.64
CA SER A 128 -8.35 12.65 9.18
C SER A 128 -9.19 13.19 10.36
N ASN A 129 -10.50 12.89 10.38
CA ASN A 129 -11.40 13.33 11.44
C ASN A 129 -11.35 12.39 12.68
N SER A 130 -11.08 11.10 12.48
CA SER A 130 -10.93 10.13 13.58
C SER A 130 -9.59 10.24 14.33
N GLU A 131 -8.51 10.68 13.67
CA GLU A 131 -7.21 10.95 14.33
C GLU A 131 -7.28 12.19 15.24
N LYS A 132 -8.09 13.20 14.89
CA LYS A 132 -8.31 14.39 15.74
C LYS A 132 -9.06 14.07 17.03
N LEU A 133 -10.08 13.21 16.97
CA LEU A 133 -10.88 12.86 18.16
C LEU A 133 -10.11 12.02 19.21
N SER A 134 -9.06 11.30 18.81
CA SER A 134 -8.24 10.52 19.76
C SER A 134 -7.19 11.35 20.50
N ASP A 135 -6.77 12.49 19.94
CA ASP A 135 -5.78 13.37 20.57
C ASP A 135 -6.44 14.37 21.55
N GLU A 136 -7.72 14.71 21.39
CA GLU A 136 -8.46 15.58 22.31
C GLU A 136 -9.01 14.87 23.57
N SER A 137 -9.04 13.53 23.61
CA SER A 137 -9.58 12.78 24.76
C SER A 137 -8.59 12.51 25.91
N THR A 138 -7.44 13.21 25.97
CA THR A 138 -6.41 13.02 27.02
C THR A 138 -6.19 14.27 27.89
N GLN A 139 -7.06 15.28 27.83
CA GLN A 139 -7.04 16.41 28.78
C GLN A 139 -8.40 16.50 29.49
N ASP A 140 -8.33 16.74 30.80
CA ASP A 140 -9.39 16.81 31.83
C ASP A 140 -9.82 15.44 32.41
N HIS A 141 -9.68 15.14 33.70
CA HIS A 141 -9.63 15.97 34.91
C HIS A 141 -8.75 15.31 35.99
N ASP A 142 -7.78 16.05 36.53
CA ASP A 142 -7.30 15.86 37.90
C ASP A 142 -7.25 17.24 38.55
N GLU A 143 -8.41 17.67 39.05
CA GLU A 143 -8.55 18.84 39.92
C GLU A 143 -8.39 18.35 41.36
N PRO A 144 -7.38 18.83 42.13
CA PRO A 144 -7.23 18.40 43.51
C PRO A 144 -8.28 19.11 44.37
N GLN A 145 -9.26 18.36 44.88
CA GLN A 145 -10.11 18.84 45.96
C GLN A 145 -9.47 18.55 47.33
N SER A 146 -9.15 19.65 48.01
CA SER A 146 -8.88 19.85 49.46
C SER A 146 -7.62 19.25 50.06
#